data_AF-A0AA35YW09-F1
#
_entry.id   AF-A0AA35YW09-F1
#
_cell.length_a   1.000
_cell.length_b   1.000
_cell.length_c   1.000
_cell.angle_alpha   90.00
_cell.angle_beta   90.00
_cell.angle_gamma   90.00
#
_symmetry.space_group_name_H-M   'P 1'
#
loop_
_entity.id
_entity.type
_entity.pdbx_description
1 polymer ?
#
loop_
_entity_poly.entity_id
_entity_poly.type
_entity_poly.pdbx_seq_one_letter_code
_entity_poly.pdbx_strand_id
1 'polypeptide(L)'
;MDNVLLYWDDMLLMVGPYGDLVHYLYDEPIILIPECDGARILSNLNMGFLQRVPSSIESIFKIQSIERTALLYDALDHYDRRNAKEEYKGRVSCAPHTHSPPS
;
A
#
# COMPACT_ATOMS: atom_id res chain seq x y z
N MET A 1 2.20 -14.35 -14.37
CA MET A 1 2.37 -15.78 -14.04
C MET A 1 2.11 -15.91 -12.55
N ASP A 2 1.46 -16.97 -12.13
CA ASP A 2 1.01 -17.12 -10.75
C ASP A 2 2.03 -17.90 -9.90
N ASN A 3 2.08 -17.57 -8.61
CA ASN A 3 2.93 -18.25 -7.64
C ASN A 3 2.24 -19.54 -7.17
N VAL A 4 3.04 -20.51 -6.71
CA VAL A 4 2.54 -21.76 -6.12
C VAL A 4 2.82 -21.78 -4.63
N LEU A 5 1.84 -22.22 -3.83
CA LEU A 5 2.01 -22.44 -2.39
C LEU A 5 2.15 -23.94 -2.11
N LEU A 6 3.13 -24.28 -1.28
CA LEU A 6 3.38 -25.63 -0.79
C LEU A 6 3.44 -25.57 0.73
N TYR A 7 2.75 -26.50 1.40
CA TYR A 7 2.73 -26.57 2.85
C TYR A 7 3.03 -28.00 3.31
N TRP A 8 4.00 -28.13 4.22
CA TRP A 8 4.32 -29.37 4.92
C TRP A 8 4.85 -29.04 6.32
N ASP A 9 4.55 -29.90 7.29
CA ASP A 9 4.92 -29.73 8.69
C ASP A 9 4.59 -28.33 9.25
N ASP A 10 5.59 -27.50 9.50
CA ASP A 10 5.50 -26.12 10.01
C ASP A 10 5.81 -25.06 8.94
N MET A 11 6.03 -25.47 7.70
CA MET A 11 6.62 -24.64 6.65
C MET A 11 5.66 -24.41 5.49
N LEU A 12 5.27 -23.16 5.29
CA LEU A 12 4.59 -22.68 4.09
C LEU A 12 5.60 -22.01 3.16
N LEU A 13 5.79 -22.58 1.97
CA LEU A 13 6.67 -22.06 0.92
C LEU A 13 5.85 -21.50 -0.23
N MET A 14 6.14 -20.25 -0.60
CA MET A 14 5.70 -19.65 -1.87
C MET A 14 6.84 -19.74 -2.89
N VAL A 15 6.53 -20.32 -4.05
CA VAL A 15 7.44 -20.39 -5.20
C VAL A 15 6.93 -19.44 -6.28
N GLY A 16 7.74 -18.44 -6.61
CA GLY A 16 7.51 -17.53 -7.71
C GLY A 16 7.84 -18.16 -9.07
N PRO A 17 7.27 -17.63 -10.17
CA PRO A 17 7.44 -18.17 -11.52
C PRO A 17 8.88 -18.11 -12.05
N TYR A 18 9.74 -17.30 -11.45
CA TYR A 18 11.14 -17.12 -11.83
C TYR A 18 12.13 -17.76 -10.84
N GLY A 19 11.63 -18.59 -9.92
CA GLY A 19 12.44 -19.28 -8.93
C GLY A 19 12.65 -18.51 -7.62
N ASP A 20 12.00 -17.36 -7.45
CA ASP A 20 11.96 -16.66 -6.16
C ASP A 20 11.25 -17.52 -5.12
N LEU A 21 11.79 -17.57 -3.90
CA LEU A 21 11.23 -18.35 -2.80
C LEU A 21 10.95 -17.44 -1.61
N VAL A 22 9.77 -17.60 -1.01
CA VAL A 22 9.40 -16.94 0.24
C VAL A 22 8.91 -17.99 1.24
N HIS A 23 9.46 -17.96 2.44
CA HIS A 23 9.19 -18.92 3.49
C HIS A 23 8.41 -18.28 4.64
N TYR A 24 7.39 -18.99 5.12
CA TYR A 24 6.63 -18.64 6.31
C TYR A 24 6.63 -19.85 7.24
N LEU A 25 7.02 -19.65 8.50
CA LEU A 25 7.00 -20.68 9.54
C LEU A 25 5.79 -20.47 10.43
N TYR A 26 5.11 -21.55 10.78
CA TYR A 26 3.93 -21.56 11.62
C TYR A 26 4.12 -22.53 12.80
N ASP A 27 3.89 -22.03 14.02
CA ASP A 27 4.03 -22.84 15.25
C ASP A 27 2.88 -23.83 15.46
N GLU A 28 1.83 -23.77 14.64
CA GLU A 28 0.66 -24.63 14.70
C GLU A 28 0.19 -25.02 13.29
N PRO A 29 -0.52 -26.16 13.14
CA PRO A 29 -1.04 -26.58 11.85
C PRO A 29 -1.95 -25.54 11.22
N ILE A 30 -1.77 -25.30 9.92
CA ILE A 30 -2.58 -24.37 9.14
C ILE A 30 -3.39 -25.07 8.05
N ILE A 31 -4.48 -24.42 7.65
CA ILE A 31 -5.32 -24.82 6.52
C ILE A 31 -5.22 -23.72 5.46
N LEU A 32 -4.94 -24.11 4.22
CA LEU A 32 -4.94 -23.22 3.06
C LEU A 32 -6.27 -23.32 2.32
N ILE A 33 -6.92 -22.18 2.11
CA ILE A 33 -8.14 -22.07 1.30
C ILE A 33 -7.81 -21.19 0.08
N PRO A 34 -7.81 -21.74 -1.15
CA PRO A 34 -7.52 -20.96 -2.34
C PRO A 34 -8.66 -19.98 -2.64
N GLU A 35 -8.30 -18.75 -3.02
CA GLU A 35 -9.21 -17.69 -3.46
C GLU A 35 -8.79 -17.14 -4.83
N CYS A 36 -9.55 -16.21 -5.41
CA CYS A 36 -9.32 -15.74 -6.78
C CYS A 36 -8.04 -14.90 -6.95
N ASP A 37 -7.57 -14.24 -5.89
CA ASP A 37 -6.41 -13.35 -5.88
C ASP A 37 -5.37 -13.71 -4.80
N GLY A 38 -5.46 -14.90 -4.21
CA GLY A 38 -4.59 -15.31 -3.12
C GLY A 38 -5.02 -16.61 -2.45
N ALA A 39 -4.57 -16.79 -1.22
CA ALA A 39 -4.99 -17.89 -0.36
C ALA A 39 -5.22 -17.40 1.07
N ARG A 40 -6.30 -17.87 1.68
CA ARG A 40 -6.55 -17.69 3.11
C ARG A 40 -5.79 -18.75 3.88
N ILE A 41 -5.14 -18.31 4.94
CA ILE A 41 -4.35 -19.14 5.84
C ILE A 41 -5.08 -19.11 7.18
N LEU A 42 -5.63 -20.25 7.58
CA LEU A 42 -6.36 -20.39 8.83
C LEU A 42 -5.54 -21.24 9.80
N SER A 43 -5.38 -20.72 11.00
CA SER A 43 -4.85 -21.44 12.14
C SER A 43 -5.92 -21.51 13.24
N ASN A 44 -5.61 -22.10 14.39
CA ASN A 44 -6.56 -22.12 15.51
C ASN A 44 -6.64 -20.76 16.22
N LEU A 45 -5.59 -19.95 16.11
CA LEU A 45 -5.47 -18.64 16.76
C LEU A 45 -5.77 -17.47 15.83
N ASN A 46 -5.53 -17.59 14.54
CA ASN A 46 -5.62 -16.47 13.61
C ASN A 46 -6.10 -16.89 12.22
N MET A 47 -6.45 -15.87 11.45
CA MET A 47 -6.78 -15.96 10.03
C MET A 47 -6.01 -14.86 9.30
N GLY A 48 -5.15 -15.27 8.38
CA GLY A 48 -4.42 -14.39 7.48
C GLY A 48 -4.87 -14.55 6.03
N PHE A 49 -4.57 -13.55 5.20
CA PHE A 49 -4.76 -13.63 3.75
C PHE A 49 -3.46 -13.29 3.04
N LEU A 50 -2.96 -14.23 2.24
CA LEU A 50 -1.79 -14.05 1.41
C LEU A 50 -2.25 -13.65 0.02
N GLN A 51 -2.12 -12.36 -0.29
CA GLN A 51 -2.69 -11.74 -1.48
C GLN A 51 -1.63 -11.48 -2.56
N ARG A 52 -1.97 -11.77 -3.82
CA ARG A 52 -1.22 -11.27 -4.99
C ARG A 52 -1.45 -9.78 -5.12
N VAL A 53 -0.39 -9.00 -5.33
CA VAL A 53 -0.52 -7.57 -5.59
C VAL A 53 -1.45 -7.35 -6.79
N PRO A 54 -2.53 -6.56 -6.65
CA PRO A 54 -3.42 -6.27 -7.77
C PRO A 54 -2.69 -5.53 -8.89
N SER A 55 -2.97 -5.89 -10.15
CA SER A 55 -2.33 -5.27 -11.32
C SER A 55 -2.57 -3.76 -11.41
N SER A 56 -3.71 -3.28 -10.89
CA SER A 56 -4.01 -1.86 -10.79
C SER A 56 -3.01 -1.12 -9.90
N ILE A 57 -2.62 -1.72 -8.76
CA ILE A 57 -1.62 -1.16 -7.83
C ILE A 57 -0.23 -1.21 -8.45
N GLU A 58 0.15 -2.33 -9.07
CA GLU A 58 1.43 -2.43 -9.79
C GLU A 58 1.56 -1.35 -10.85
N SER A 59 0.46 -1.07 -11.57
CA SER A 59 0.42 -0.08 -12.63
C SER A 59 0.67 1.34 -12.12
N ILE A 60 0.35 1.68 -10.86
CA ILE A 60 0.63 3.02 -10.30
C ILE A 60 2.14 3.26 -10.23
N PHE A 61 2.89 2.27 -9.74
CA PHE A 61 4.33 2.40 -9.46
C PHE A 61 5.23 1.89 -10.58
N LYS A 62 4.64 1.38 -11.67
CA LYS A 62 5.37 0.98 -12.85
C LYS A 62 6.01 2.19 -13.52
N ILE A 63 7.29 2.08 -13.83
CA ILE A 63 8.06 3.14 -14.52
C ILE A 63 7.36 3.50 -15.83
N GLN A 64 7.11 4.79 -16.03
CA GLN A 64 6.45 5.35 -17.23
C GLN A 64 5.06 4.76 -17.49
N SER A 65 4.35 4.39 -16.44
CA SER A 65 2.97 3.97 -16.57
C SER A 65 2.08 5.11 -17.07
N ILE A 66 1.33 4.85 -18.13
CA ILE A 66 0.27 5.72 -18.66
C ILE A 66 -1.13 5.11 -18.41
N GLU A 67 -1.19 4.09 -17.56
CA GLU A 67 -2.45 3.46 -17.17
C GLU A 67 -3.30 4.41 -16.33
N ARG A 68 -4.62 4.24 -16.41
CA ARG A 68 -5.58 5.13 -15.72
C ARG A 68 -5.32 5.24 -14.22
N THR A 69 -4.90 4.16 -13.57
CA THR A 69 -4.60 4.15 -12.14
C THR A 69 -3.39 5.04 -11.80
N ALA A 70 -2.35 5.02 -12.63
CA ALA A 70 -1.17 5.87 -12.46
C ALA A 70 -1.52 7.34 -12.68
N LEU A 71 -2.22 7.65 -13.78
CA LEU A 71 -2.65 9.02 -14.09
C LEU A 71 -3.57 9.61 -13.01
N LEU A 72 -4.46 8.79 -12.43
CA LEU A 72 -5.33 9.22 -11.34
C LEU A 72 -4.53 9.47 -10.06
N TYR A 73 -3.53 8.64 -9.77
CA TYR A 73 -2.63 8.83 -8.65
C TYR A 73 -1.79 10.11 -8.78
N ASP A 74 -1.25 10.37 -9.98
CA ASP A 74 -0.54 11.63 -10.27
C ASP A 74 -1.46 12.85 -10.10
N ALA A 75 -2.69 12.76 -10.60
CA ALA A 75 -3.68 13.84 -10.44
C ALA A 75 -3.99 14.12 -8.96
N LEU A 76 -4.10 13.08 -8.14
CA LEU A 76 -4.30 13.19 -6.69
C LEU A 76 -3.10 13.86 -6.01
N ASP A 77 -1.88 13.42 -6.28
CA ASP A 77 -0.66 14.04 -5.73
C ASP A 77 -0.54 15.52 -6.15
N HIS A 78 -0.85 15.85 -7.40
CA HIS A 78 -0.92 17.24 -7.86
C HIS A 78 -1.98 18.07 -7.13
N TYR A 79 -3.13 17.49 -6.81
CA TYR A 79 -4.19 18.14 -6.03
C TYR A 79 -3.74 18.40 -4.59
N ASP A 80 -3.17 17.39 -3.92
CA ASP A 80 -2.72 17.50 -2.54
C ASP A 80 -1.60 18.52 -2.36
N ARG A 81 -0.66 18.59 -3.31
CA ARG A 81 0.40 19.60 -3.33
C ARG A 81 -0.12 21.03 -3.49
N ARG A 82 -1.28 21.23 -4.12
CA ARG A 82 -1.91 22.56 -4.23
C ARG A 82 -2.56 22.96 -2.90
N ASN A 83 -3.25 22.03 -2.23
CA ASN A 83 -3.80 22.27 -0.89
C ASN A 83 -2.70 22.60 0.13
N ALA A 84 -1.58 21.87 0.12
CA ALA A 84 -0.44 22.14 1.01
C ALA A 84 0.21 23.52 0.77
N LYS A 85 0.23 24.01 -0.49
CA LYS A 85 0.71 25.36 -0.82
C LYS A 85 -0.26 26.47 -0.39
N GLU A 86 -1.56 26.20 -0.43
CA GLU A 86 -2.59 27.14 0.04
C GLU A 86 -2.60 27.26 1.57
N GLU A 87 -2.38 26.15 2.30
CA GLU A 87 -2.29 26.15 3.76
C GLU A 87 -1.13 27.02 4.28
N TYR A 88 0.00 27.07 3.56
CA TYR A 88 1.12 27.96 3.91
C TYR A 88 0.80 29.46 3.71
N LYS A 89 -0.14 29.80 2.82
CA LYS A 89 -0.55 31.20 2.58
C LYS A 89 -1.58 31.72 3.58
N GLY A 90 -2.13 30.87 4.44
CA GLY A 90 -3.14 31.25 5.45
C GLY A 90 -2.59 31.78 6.78
N ARG A 91 -1.27 31.78 7.03
CA ARG A 91 -0.67 32.17 8.32
C ARG A 91 0.21 33.43 8.31
N VAL A 92 0.00 34.36 7.37
CA VAL A 92 0.65 35.69 7.45
C VAL A 92 -0.35 36.79 7.15
N SER A 93 -1.14 37.18 8.15
CA SER A 93 -1.64 38.56 8.28
C SER A 93 -2.26 38.79 9.66
N CYS A 94 -1.43 38.81 10.71
CA CYS A 94 -1.72 39.65 11.87
C CYS A 94 -0.63 40.71 11.90
N ALA A 95 -0.84 41.82 11.18
CA ALA A 95 -0.01 43.00 11.34
C ALA A 95 -0.27 43.60 12.72
N PRO A 96 0.76 43.92 13.54
CA PRO A 96 0.54 44.60 14.80
C PRO A 96 0.10 46.04 14.53
N HIS A 97 -1.08 46.41 15.05
CA HIS A 97 -1.54 47.80 15.06
C HIS A 97 -0.59 48.64 15.93
N THR A 98 0.21 49.52 15.33
CA THR A 98 0.95 50.55 16.05
C THR A 98 0.01 51.69 16.41
N HIS A 99 -0.41 51.78 17.67
CA HIS A 99 -1.00 53.01 18.21
C HIS A 99 0.14 53.97 18.59
N SER A 100 0.22 55.10 17.91
CA SER A 100 1.02 56.26 18.34
C SER A 100 0.36 56.96 19.54
N PRO A 101 1.12 57.44 20.54
CA PRO A 101 0.54 58.10 21.71
C PRO A 101 0.11 59.54 21.37
N PRO A 102 -0.94 60.07 22.02
CA PRO A 102 -1.38 61.43 21.78
C PRO A 102 -0.49 62.46 22.50
N SER A 103 -0.44 63.65 21.89
CA SER A 103 0.31 64.85 22.27
C SER A 103 -0.06 65.45 23.62
#